data_AF-A0A967GRS7-F1
#
_entry.id   AF-A0A967GRS7-F1
#
_cell.length_a   1.000
_cell.length_b   1.000
_cell.length_c   1.000
_cell.angle_alpha   90.00
_cell.angle_beta   90.00
_cell.angle_gamma   90.00
#
_symmetry.space_group_name_H-M   'P 1'
#
loop_
_entity.id
_entity.type
_entity.pdbx_description
1 polymer ?
#
loop_
_entity_poly.entity_id
_entity_poly.type
_entity_poly.pdbx_seq_one_letter_code
_entity_poly.pdbx_strand_id
1 'polypeptide(L)' 'FPFKAFQRFRDLEGVEPMLRIDPQAVRAAYLERVREFVKAMEAASGNLRADYVPVNTKTPLRDSLLRYL' A
#
# COMPACT_ATOMS: atom_id res chain seq x y z
N PHE A 1 5.42 2.64 -7.29
CA PHE A 1 6.57 1.79 -7.60
C PHE A 1 7.32 2.37 -8.79
N PRO A 2 8.37 3.17 -8.58
CA PRO A 2 9.15 3.78 -9.67
C PRO A 2 10.15 2.79 -10.31
N PHE A 3 10.26 1.58 -9.78
CA PHE A 3 11.21 0.57 -10.19
C PHE A 3 10.68 -0.26 -11.38
N LYS A 4 11.30 -0.08 -12.54
CA LYS A 4 10.89 -0.71 -13.81
C LYS A 4 11.81 -1.85 -14.28
N ALA A 5 12.98 -2.02 -13.65
CA ALA A 5 13.98 -3.03 -13.99
C ALA A 5 14.62 -3.60 -12.72
N PHE A 6 15.27 -4.76 -12.81
CA PHE A 6 16.02 -5.36 -11.70
C PHE A 6 16.94 -4.33 -11.05
N GLN A 7 16.81 -4.19 -9.73
CA GLN A 7 17.65 -3.31 -8.94
C GLN A 7 18.39 -4.09 -7.86
N ARG A 8 19.65 -3.72 -7.68
CA ARG A 8 20.48 -4.25 -6.61
C ARG A 8 20.08 -3.52 -5.34
N PHE A 9 19.42 -4.24 -4.43
CA PHE A 9 19.15 -3.72 -3.10
C PHE A 9 20.35 -4.07 -2.22
N ARG A 10 20.89 -3.03 -1.58
CA ARG A 10 21.91 -3.20 -0.55
C ARG A 10 21.17 -3.42 0.76
N ASP A 11 21.45 -4.53 1.40
CA ASP A 11 21.00 -4.74 2.76
C ASP A 11 21.72 -3.78 3.71
N LEU A 12 20.93 -3.11 4.55
CA LEU A 12 21.41 -2.17 5.56
C LEU A 12 21.53 -2.84 6.94
N GLU A 13 20.95 -4.02 7.12
CA GLU A 13 21.00 -4.82 8.35
C GLU A 13 22.18 -5.80 8.36
N GLY A 14 22.88 -5.95 7.23
CA GLY A 14 24.12 -6.72 7.10
C GLY A 14 23.94 -8.24 7.12
N VAL A 15 22.70 -8.72 6.97
CA VAL A 15 22.33 -10.14 6.93
C VAL A 15 22.69 -10.75 5.59
N GLU A 16 22.53 -10.02 4.48
CA GLU A 16 22.89 -10.50 3.15
C GLU A 16 23.43 -9.38 2.24
N PRO A 17 24.69 -9.44 1.76
CA PRO A 17 25.34 -8.30 1.09
C PRO A 17 24.63 -7.80 -0.16
N MET A 18 23.87 -8.67 -0.82
CA MET A 18 23.18 -8.35 -2.07
C MET A 18 21.95 -9.23 -2.28
N LEU A 19 20.77 -8.62 -2.21
CA LEU A 19 19.51 -9.29 -2.52
C LEU A 19 19.14 -9.07 -3.99
N ARG A 20 19.04 -10.17 -4.76
CA ARG A 20 18.48 -10.15 -6.12
C ARG A 20 16.96 -10.20 -6.02
N ILE A 21 16.34 -9.03 -5.96
CA ILE A 21 14.90 -8.88 -5.83
C ILE A 21 14.31 -8.52 -7.20
N ASP A 22 13.28 -9.24 -7.64
CA ASP A 22 12.43 -8.82 -8.75
C ASP A 22 11.45 -7.73 -8.23
N PRO A 23 11.57 -6.46 -8.68
CA PRO A 23 10.69 -5.40 -8.21
C PRO A 23 9.22 -5.60 -8.59
N GLN A 24 8.92 -6.35 -9.66
CA GLN A 24 7.54 -6.63 -10.04
C GLN A 24 6.90 -7.64 -9.10
N ALA A 25 7.63 -8.70 -8.74
CA ALA A 25 7.19 -9.67 -7.74
C ALA A 25 6.93 -9.01 -6.38
N VAL A 26 7.84 -8.15 -5.91
CA VAL A 26 7.65 -7.41 -4.66
C VAL A 26 6.47 -6.45 -4.73
N ARG A 27 6.31 -5.73 -5.85
CA ARG A 27 5.16 -4.87 -6.06
C ARG A 27 3.85 -5.65 -5.99
N ALA A 28 3.78 -6.81 -6.64
CA ALA A 28 2.60 -7.66 -6.64
C ALA A 28 2.27 -8.13 -5.21
N ALA A 29 3.25 -8.68 -4.50
CA ALA A 29 3.09 -9.12 -3.11
C ALA A 29 2.68 -7.97 -2.17
N TYR A 30 3.27 -6.79 -2.32
CA TYR A 30 2.89 -5.61 -1.55
C TYR A 30 1.42 -5.20 -1.80
N LEU A 31 1.02 -5.13 -3.07
CA LEU A 31 -0.35 -4.77 -3.43
C LEU A 31 -1.38 -5.80 -2.94
N GLU A 32 -1.04 -7.08 -2.96
CA GLU A 32 -1.87 -8.15 -2.37
C GLU A 32 -2.07 -7.90 -0.86
N ARG A 33 -0.98 -7.71 -0.10
CA ARG A 33 -1.09 -7.43 1.35
C ARG A 33 -1.87 -6.16 1.66
N VAL A 34 -1.70 -5.11 0.86
CA VAL A 34 -2.47 -3.86 1.03
C VAL A 34 -3.96 -4.10 0.79
N ARG A 35 -4.34 -4.90 -0.22
CA ARG A 35 -5.75 -5.24 -0.47
C ARG A 35 -6.35 -6.01 0.69
N GLU A 36 -5.62 -7.00 1.21
CA GLU A 36 -6.06 -7.78 2.38
C GLU A 36 -6.26 -6.89 3.60
N PHE A 37 -5.32 -5.97 3.85
CA PHE A 37 -5.42 -5.00 4.92
C PHE A 37 -6.64 -4.09 4.78
N VAL A 38 -6.87 -3.52 3.58
CA VAL A 38 -8.04 -2.67 3.32
C VAL A 38 -9.34 -3.44 3.53
N LYS A 39 -9.42 -4.70 3.07
CA LYS A 39 -10.59 -5.55 3.27
C LYS A 39 -10.88 -5.79 4.75
N ALA A 40 -9.84 -6.00 5.57
CA ALA A 40 -9.98 -6.14 7.01
C ALA A 40 -10.51 -4.85 7.67
N MET A 41 -10.00 -3.69 7.23
CA MET A 41 -10.47 -2.38 7.70
C MET A 41 -11.93 -2.12 7.34
N GLU A 42 -12.34 -2.42 6.10
CA GLU A 42 -13.73 -2.29 5.64
C GLU A 42 -14.68 -3.17 6.47
N ALA A 43 -14.31 -4.44 6.70
CA ALA A 43 -15.09 -5.35 7.51
C ALA A 43 -15.21 -4.88 8.97
N ALA A 44 -14.11 -4.42 9.57
CA ALA A 44 -14.11 -3.90 10.94
C ALA A 44 -14.97 -2.64 11.07
N SER A 45 -14.89 -1.72 10.10
CA SER A 45 -15.68 -0.49 10.08
C SER A 45 -17.18 -0.79 9.95
N GLY A 46 -17.55 -1.74 9.09
CA GLY A 46 -18.94 -2.22 8.96
C GLY A 46 -19.50 -2.79 10.28
N ASN A 47 -18.70 -3.59 11.01
CA ASN A 47 -19.09 -4.11 12.32
C ASN A 47 -19.30 -3.00 13.36
N LEU A 48 -18.55 -1.90 13.26
CA LEU A 48 -18.64 -0.75 14.14
C LEU A 48 -19.71 0.26 13.70
N ARG A 49 -20.42 0.01 12.60
CA ARG A 49 -21.33 0.98 11.95
C ARG A 49 -20.65 2.31 11.63
N ALA A 50 -19.38 2.25 11.27
CA ALA A 50 -18.60 3.38 10.81
C ALA A 50 -18.40 3.29 9.29
N ASP A 51 -18.47 4.43 8.60
CA ASP A 51 -18.15 4.48 7.17
C ASP A 51 -16.64 4.45 6.96
N TYR A 52 -16.21 3.58 6.05
CA TYR A 52 -14.84 3.57 5.57
C TYR A 52 -14.77 4.25 4.20
N VAL A 53 -13.99 5.33 4.11
CA VAL A 53 -13.84 6.10 2.86
C VAL A 53 -12.37 6.10 2.43
N PRO A 54 -12.02 5.41 1.34
CA PRO A 54 -10.66 5.44 0.83
C PRO A 54 -10.34 6.82 0.23
N VAL A 55 -9.31 7.48 0.76
CA VAL A 55 -8.84 8.78 0.28
C VAL A 55 -7.51 8.65 -0.46
N ASN A 56 -7.34 9.45 -1.53
CA ASN A 56 -6.11 9.49 -2.31
C ASN A 56 -5.38 10.81 -2.03
N THR A 57 -4.10 10.75 -1.67
CA THR A 57 -3.28 11.93 -1.36
C THR A 57 -3.01 12.83 -2.55
N LYS A 58 -3.28 12.37 -3.79
CA LYS A 58 -3.27 13.22 -4.99
C LYS A 58 -4.45 14.18 -5.05
N THR A 59 -5.54 13.84 -4.37
CA THR A 59 -6.72 14.68 -4.28
C THR A 59 -6.55 15.62 -3.08
N PRO A 60 -6.75 16.93 -3.22
CA PRO A 60 -6.75 17.85 -2.10
C PRO A 60 -7.74 17.39 -1.01
N LEU A 61 -7.33 17.46 0.25
CA LEU A 61 -8.15 17.02 1.39
C LEU A 61 -9.55 17.64 1.37
N ARG A 62 -9.66 18.92 1.03
CA ARG A 62 -10.94 19.64 0.93
C ARG A 62 -11.90 18.93 -0.03
N ASP A 63 -11.41 18.51 -1.20
CA ASP A 63 -12.24 17.87 -2.23
C ASP A 63 -12.68 16.47 -1.79
N SER A 64 -11.82 15.76 -1.05
CA SER A 64 -12.18 14.47 -0.44
C SER A 64 -13.25 14.62 0.63
N LEU A 65 -13.17 15.65 1.49
CA LEU A 65 -14.17 15.90 2.52
C LEU A 65 -15.52 16.32 1.91
N LEU A 66 -15.51 17.18 0.90
CA LEU A 66 -16.72 17.63 0.22
C LEU A 66 -17.47 16.52 -0.53
N ARG A 67 -16.79 15.44 -0.95
CA ARG A 67 -17.45 14.28 -1.57
C ARG A 67 -18.15 13.37 -0.57
N TYR A 68 -17.76 13.45 0.70
CA TYR A 68 -18.29 12.60 1.76
C TYR A 68 -19.42 13.27 2.56
N LEU A 69 -19.40 14.61 2.64
CA LEU A 69 -20.48 15.45 3.18
C LEU A 69 -21.67 15.53 2.22
#